data_AF-A0A938JUY1-F1
#
_entry.id   AF-A0A938JUY1-F1
#
_cell.length_a   1.000
_cell.length_b   1.000
_cell.length_c   1.000
_cell.angle_alpha   90.00
_cell.angle_beta   90.00
_cell.angle_gamma   90.00
#
_symmetry.space_group_name_H-M   'P 1'
#
loop_
_entity.id
_entity.type
_entity.pdbx_description
1 polymer ?
#
loop_
_entity_poly.entity_id
_entity_poly.type
_entity_poly.pdbx_seq_one_letter_code
_entity_poly.pdbx_strand_id
1 'polypeptide(L)'
;MELDAGNTAWVLASSALVLLMTPGLALFYGGMVRAKSALNMMMMSVITIAIVSVLWVIYGFKLAFGYEANSQWYGSISFSGLGDAVGELANNGGVYPIPLLVFAVFQLMFAIITPALISGAIADRAKFLSWGVFVAIWVTLVYFPVAHWVFAFGNKVGDTVTGAGFLASRGVQDFAGGTAVHINAGAAALALAIVLGRRIGWQKSPMRPHSLPLVILGAALLWFGWFGFNAGSALAADGIAALAFINTQVATAGALIGWILVEKIRDGHFSSLGAASGAVAGLVAITPACAFVAPWAAVVIGLIAGAICALAVGLKYRFGFDDSLDVVGVHLVGGVIGSLAIGFFGSSAVNSLGANGIFYGGGTTLLGKQALGVGMVAAYSFIATLIIGFLIEKTIGFRVSSDKELGGVDLSEHAESAYEMGGILKGGR
;
A
#
# COMPACT_ATOMS: atom_id res chain seq x y z
N MET A 1 -16.32 9.15 27.97
CA MET A 1 -14.98 8.55 27.87
C MET A 1 -13.99 9.69 27.86
N GLU A 2 -12.92 9.59 28.64
CA GLU A 2 -11.87 10.61 28.70
C GLU A 2 -10.82 10.36 27.61
N LEU A 3 -10.17 11.41 27.12
CA LEU A 3 -9.06 11.31 26.18
C LEU A 3 -7.87 10.61 26.85
N ASP A 4 -7.25 9.67 26.15
CA ASP A 4 -6.04 8.97 26.60
C ASP A 4 -4.82 9.56 25.90
N ALA A 5 -3.94 10.19 26.69
CA ALA A 5 -2.75 10.86 26.19
C ALA A 5 -1.73 9.87 25.58
N GLY A 6 -1.64 8.64 26.10
CA GLY A 6 -0.73 7.60 25.61
C GLY A 6 -1.17 7.07 24.25
N ASN A 7 -2.45 6.74 24.10
CA ASN A 7 -3.04 6.33 22.82
C ASN A 7 -2.92 7.45 21.78
N THR A 8 -3.20 8.69 22.20
CA THR A 8 -3.08 9.86 21.33
C THR A 8 -1.64 10.06 20.84
N ALA A 9 -0.65 10.00 21.74
CA ALA A 9 0.76 10.14 21.39
C ALA A 9 1.23 9.01 20.45
N TRP A 10 0.80 7.77 20.72
CA TRP A 10 1.13 6.63 19.88
C TRP A 10 0.60 6.75 18.46
N VAL A 11 -0.66 7.18 18.28
CA VAL A 11 -1.27 7.31 16.95
C VAL A 11 -0.70 8.52 16.18
N LEU A 12 -0.34 9.61 16.87
CA LEU A 12 0.39 10.73 16.26
C LEU A 12 1.78 10.31 15.77
N ALA A 13 2.55 9.60 16.60
CA ALA A 13 3.85 9.05 16.22
C ALA A 13 3.72 8.06 15.05
N SER A 14 2.73 7.17 15.12
CA SER A 14 2.42 6.22 14.04
C SER A 14 2.07 6.92 12.73
N SER A 15 1.33 8.03 12.78
CA SER A 15 1.04 8.84 11.58
C SER A 15 2.32 9.36 10.93
N ALA A 16 3.27 9.89 11.71
CA ALA A 16 4.56 10.34 11.18
C ALA A 16 5.39 9.20 10.59
N LEU A 17 5.39 8.02 11.24
CA LEU A 17 6.04 6.81 10.73
C LEU A 17 5.46 6.37 9.39
N VAL A 18 4.13 6.39 9.25
CA VAL A 18 3.48 6.03 7.98
C VAL A 18 3.75 7.05 6.89
N LEU A 19 3.74 8.36 7.20
CA LEU A 19 4.10 9.38 6.22
C LEU A 19 5.51 9.14 5.64
N LEU A 20 6.47 8.79 6.50
CA LEU A 20 7.86 8.48 6.12
C LEU A 20 7.96 7.31 5.13
N MET A 21 6.97 6.41 5.09
CA MET A 21 6.93 5.33 4.09
C MET A 21 6.84 5.88 2.67
N THR A 22 6.23 7.05 2.43
CA THR A 22 6.08 7.59 1.07
C THR A 22 7.41 8.10 0.50
N PRO A 23 8.23 8.88 1.23
CA PRO A 23 9.62 9.11 0.86
C PRO A 23 10.48 7.84 0.82
N GLY A 24 10.26 6.89 1.74
CA GLY A 24 10.93 5.58 1.71
C GLY A 24 10.66 4.83 0.40
N LEU A 25 9.41 4.83 -0.06
CA LEU A 25 9.00 4.28 -1.34
C LEU A 25 9.62 5.03 -2.52
N ALA A 26 9.67 6.35 -2.45
CA ALA A 26 10.32 7.17 -3.47
C ALA A 26 11.79 6.74 -3.66
N LEU A 27 12.53 6.51 -2.57
CA LEU A 27 13.91 6.00 -2.63
C LEU A 27 13.98 4.54 -3.11
N PHE A 28 13.05 3.69 -2.64
CA PHE A 28 12.97 2.29 -3.03
C PHE A 28 12.77 2.14 -4.54
N TYR A 29 11.71 2.75 -5.08
CA TYR A 29 11.40 2.73 -6.50
C TYR A 29 12.38 3.56 -7.34
N GLY A 30 12.78 4.73 -6.85
CA GLY A 30 13.81 5.57 -7.47
C GLY A 30 15.07 4.77 -7.74
N GLY A 31 15.62 4.08 -6.72
CA GLY A 31 16.81 3.26 -6.86
C GLY A 31 16.70 2.11 -7.87
N MET A 32 15.49 1.58 -8.10
CA MET A 32 15.22 0.46 -9.02
C MET A 32 15.10 0.88 -10.49
N VAL A 33 14.79 2.14 -10.78
CA VAL A 33 14.70 2.61 -12.16
C VAL A 33 16.08 2.92 -12.74
N ARG A 34 16.12 3.38 -13.99
CA ARG A 34 17.36 3.89 -14.59
C ARG A 34 17.61 5.32 -14.12
N ALA A 35 18.88 5.73 -14.09
CA ALA A 35 19.32 7.05 -13.65
C ALA A 35 18.59 8.22 -14.33
N LYS A 36 18.17 8.06 -15.59
CA LYS A 36 17.47 9.07 -16.40
C LYS A 36 15.96 9.22 -16.09
N SER A 37 15.46 8.44 -15.15
CA SER A 37 14.03 8.37 -14.77
C SER A 37 13.85 8.38 -13.24
N ALA A 38 14.93 8.59 -12.49
CA ALA A 38 14.93 8.49 -11.03
C ALA A 38 14.14 9.64 -10.40
N LEU A 39 14.31 10.88 -10.88
CA LEU A 39 13.57 12.03 -10.35
C LEU A 39 12.08 11.89 -10.60
N ASN A 40 11.67 11.51 -11.81
CA ASN A 40 10.27 11.32 -12.12
C ASN A 40 9.64 10.22 -11.25
N MET A 41 10.36 9.11 -11.04
CA MET A 41 9.89 8.04 -10.17
C MET A 41 9.69 8.51 -8.73
N MET A 42 10.65 9.26 -8.19
CA MET A 42 10.57 9.84 -6.84
C MET A 42 9.42 10.86 -6.74
N MET A 43 9.30 11.75 -7.72
CA MET A 43 8.26 12.78 -7.76
C MET A 43 6.87 12.19 -7.88
N MET A 44 6.69 11.10 -8.64
CA MET A 44 5.40 10.39 -8.70
C MET A 44 4.97 9.85 -7.33
N SER A 45 5.92 9.50 -6.44
CA SER A 45 5.60 9.15 -5.05
C SER A 45 5.30 10.40 -4.21
N VAL A 46 6.16 11.42 -4.25
CA VAL A 46 6.03 12.63 -3.43
C VAL A 46 4.76 13.42 -3.74
N ILE A 47 4.36 13.52 -5.01
CA ILE A 47 3.17 14.30 -5.41
C ILE A 47 1.87 13.74 -4.81
N THR A 48 1.83 12.45 -4.46
CA THR A 48 0.67 11.85 -3.78
C THR A 48 0.45 12.46 -2.40
N ILE A 49 1.52 12.83 -1.69
CA ILE A 49 1.43 13.51 -0.38
C ILE A 49 0.62 14.79 -0.54
N ALA A 50 0.98 15.63 -1.51
CA ALA A 50 0.33 16.92 -1.73
C ALA A 50 -1.13 16.76 -2.18
N ILE A 51 -1.37 15.99 -3.25
CA ILE A 51 -2.70 15.86 -3.84
C ILE A 51 -3.67 15.23 -2.85
N VAL A 52 -3.30 14.10 -2.23
CA VAL A 52 -4.20 13.35 -1.37
C VAL A 52 -4.47 14.10 -0.07
N SER A 53 -3.47 14.79 0.52
CA SER A 53 -3.70 15.60 1.72
C SER A 53 -4.69 16.73 1.48
N VAL A 54 -4.61 17.42 0.34
CA VAL A 54 -5.56 18.47 -0.03
C VAL A 54 -6.96 17.88 -0.20
N LEU A 55 -7.11 16.81 -1.00
CA LEU A 55 -8.41 16.18 -1.22
C LEU A 55 -9.02 15.63 0.07
N TRP A 56 -8.20 15.08 0.97
CA TRP A 56 -8.63 14.54 2.27
C TRP A 56 -9.28 15.59 3.16
N VAL A 57 -8.63 16.75 3.27
CA VAL A 57 -9.14 17.88 4.07
C VAL A 57 -10.39 18.48 3.43
N ILE A 58 -10.47 18.54 2.10
CA ILE A 58 -11.66 19.06 1.42
C ILE A 58 -12.84 18.12 1.62
N TYR A 59 -12.73 16.83 1.25
CA TYR A 59 -13.85 15.87 1.33
C TYR A 59 -13.46 14.41 1.58
N GLY A 60 -12.19 14.03 1.35
CA GLY A 60 -11.79 12.62 1.33
C GLY A 60 -12.01 11.90 2.65
N PHE A 61 -11.76 12.57 3.78
CA PHE A 61 -12.03 11.98 5.11
C PHE A 61 -13.51 11.59 5.25
N LYS A 62 -14.41 12.48 4.84
CA LYS A 62 -15.86 12.24 4.94
C LYS A 62 -16.35 11.20 3.96
N LEU A 63 -15.77 11.14 2.77
CA LEU A 63 -16.11 10.11 1.78
C LEU A 63 -15.69 8.70 2.25
N ALA A 64 -14.61 8.59 3.03
CA ALA A 64 -14.15 7.33 3.60
C ALA A 64 -14.84 6.97 4.94
N PHE A 65 -14.99 7.93 5.86
CA PHE A 65 -15.35 7.68 7.27
C PHE A 65 -16.58 8.47 7.76
N GLY A 66 -17.24 9.25 6.91
CA GLY A 66 -18.54 9.84 7.26
C GLY A 66 -19.61 8.76 7.41
N TYR A 67 -20.44 8.84 8.44
CA TYR A 67 -21.51 7.85 8.68
C TYR A 67 -22.89 8.38 8.28
N GLU A 68 -23.00 9.67 8.00
CA GLU A 68 -24.27 10.37 7.80
C GLU A 68 -25.01 9.95 6.53
N ALA A 69 -24.34 9.39 5.51
CA ALA A 69 -25.06 8.87 4.33
C ALA A 69 -25.73 7.52 4.60
N ASN A 70 -25.44 6.86 5.72
CA ASN A 70 -25.94 5.53 6.07
C ASN A 70 -25.83 4.51 4.91
N SER A 71 -24.74 4.62 4.15
CA SER A 71 -24.44 3.78 2.99
C SER A 71 -23.36 2.77 3.37
N GLN A 72 -23.37 1.59 2.74
CA GLN A 72 -22.30 0.60 2.87
C GLN A 72 -21.15 0.85 1.86
N TRP A 73 -21.38 1.73 0.88
CA TRP A 73 -20.52 1.89 -0.29
C TRP A 73 -19.65 3.14 -0.24
N TYR A 74 -20.04 4.14 0.52
CA TYR A 74 -19.34 5.40 0.68
C TYR A 74 -19.81 6.08 1.96
N GLY A 75 -18.98 6.95 2.54
CA GLY A 75 -19.26 7.59 3.81
C GLY A 75 -20.27 8.73 3.72
N SER A 76 -19.87 9.89 3.19
CA SER A 76 -20.77 10.98 2.80
C SER A 76 -20.13 11.86 1.74
N ILE A 77 -20.94 12.39 0.81
CA ILE A 77 -20.52 13.31 -0.25
C ILE A 77 -20.73 14.74 0.24
N SER A 78 -19.81 15.21 1.08
CA SER A 78 -19.82 16.55 1.64
C SER A 78 -18.40 16.99 2.00
N PHE A 79 -18.22 18.27 2.35
CA PHE A 79 -16.94 18.72 2.91
C PHE A 79 -16.59 17.97 4.20
N SER A 80 -15.30 17.86 4.51
CA SER A 80 -14.83 17.01 5.62
C SER A 80 -15.22 17.51 7.00
N GLY A 81 -15.41 18.82 7.19
CA GLY A 81 -15.77 19.39 8.49
C GLY A 81 -14.69 19.22 9.57
N LEU A 82 -13.45 18.90 9.20
CA LEU A 82 -12.37 18.62 10.16
C LEU A 82 -12.06 19.83 11.06
N GLY A 83 -12.31 21.06 10.59
CA GLY A 83 -12.13 22.26 11.42
C GLY A 83 -13.03 22.28 12.67
N ASP A 84 -14.21 21.67 12.60
CA ASP A 84 -15.18 21.64 13.69
C ASP A 84 -14.95 20.47 14.65
N ALA A 85 -14.09 19.50 14.26
CA ALA A 85 -13.87 18.23 14.96
C ALA A 85 -12.79 18.28 16.06
N VAL A 86 -12.27 19.45 16.42
CA VAL A 86 -11.11 19.60 17.35
C VAL A 86 -11.38 18.96 18.72
N GLY A 87 -12.61 19.05 19.22
CA GLY A 87 -13.01 18.49 20.52
C GLY A 87 -13.63 17.09 20.45
N GLU A 88 -13.72 16.49 19.27
CA GLU A 88 -14.41 15.21 19.08
C GLU A 88 -13.47 14.03 19.30
N LEU A 89 -14.00 12.95 19.88
CA LEU A 89 -13.30 11.66 19.95
C LEU A 89 -13.63 10.81 18.72
N ALA A 90 -12.69 9.98 18.31
CA ALA A 90 -12.90 9.07 17.19
C ALA A 90 -13.99 8.02 17.53
N ASN A 91 -14.97 7.86 16.64
CA ASN A 91 -16.00 6.82 16.73
C ASN A 91 -16.03 6.01 15.43
N ASN A 92 -15.59 4.75 15.50
CA ASN A 92 -15.56 3.85 14.34
C ASN A 92 -15.82 2.40 14.79
N GLY A 93 -17.10 2.03 14.89
CA GLY A 93 -17.58 0.78 15.50
C GLY A 93 -17.52 0.79 17.03
N GLY A 94 -17.04 1.88 17.61
CA GLY A 94 -16.78 2.10 19.02
C GLY A 94 -16.07 3.44 19.23
N VAL A 95 -16.25 4.03 20.41
CA VAL A 95 -15.55 5.28 20.78
C VAL A 95 -14.14 4.93 21.22
N TYR A 96 -13.14 5.49 20.54
CA TYR A 96 -11.74 5.42 20.93
C TYR A 96 -11.36 6.67 21.71
N PRO A 97 -10.56 6.57 22.78
CA PRO A 97 -10.14 7.70 23.60
C PRO A 97 -9.01 8.51 22.91
N ILE A 98 -9.12 8.77 21.61
CA ILE A 98 -8.21 9.61 20.82
C ILE A 98 -9.02 10.69 20.07
N PRO A 99 -8.46 11.87 19.80
CA PRO A 99 -9.15 12.88 18.99
C PRO A 99 -9.51 12.35 17.59
N LEU A 100 -10.68 12.76 17.06
CA LEU A 100 -11.10 12.43 15.70
C LEU A 100 -10.08 12.91 14.66
N LEU A 101 -9.46 14.07 14.91
CA LEU A 101 -8.38 14.59 14.06
C LEU A 101 -7.15 13.68 14.03
N VAL A 102 -6.83 13.00 15.13
CA VAL A 102 -5.71 12.06 15.21
C VAL A 102 -6.02 10.80 14.41
N PHE A 103 -7.27 10.31 14.46
CA PHE A 103 -7.73 9.24 13.58
C PHE A 103 -7.70 9.67 12.10
N ALA A 104 -8.16 10.89 11.79
CA ALA A 104 -8.21 11.42 10.43
C ALA A 104 -6.81 11.58 9.82
N VAL A 105 -5.83 12.07 10.57
CA VAL A 105 -4.45 12.19 10.09
C VAL A 105 -3.79 10.82 9.96
N PHE A 106 -4.05 9.88 10.87
CA PHE A 106 -3.52 8.51 10.73
C PHE A 106 -4.01 7.86 9.43
N GLN A 107 -5.32 7.90 9.17
CA GLN A 107 -5.92 7.33 7.96
C GLN A 107 -5.51 8.05 6.66
N LEU A 108 -5.23 9.36 6.73
CA LEU A 108 -4.67 10.10 5.59
C LEU A 108 -3.36 9.48 5.11
N MET A 109 -2.51 8.98 6.01
CA MET A 109 -1.20 8.45 5.61
C MET A 109 -1.33 7.15 4.80
N PHE A 110 -2.34 6.33 5.07
CA PHE A 110 -2.70 5.17 4.26
C PHE A 110 -3.23 5.62 2.88
N ALA A 111 -4.03 6.69 2.86
CA ALA A 111 -4.55 7.27 1.63
C ALA A 111 -3.46 7.82 0.72
N ILE A 112 -2.41 8.40 1.30
CA ILE A 112 -1.25 8.92 0.57
C ILE A 112 -0.43 7.79 -0.05
N ILE A 113 -0.04 6.78 0.76
CA ILE A 113 0.89 5.75 0.29
C ILE A 113 0.25 4.84 -0.76
N THR A 114 -1.07 4.60 -0.70
CA THR A 114 -1.76 3.66 -1.59
C THR A 114 -1.60 3.98 -3.09
N PRO A 115 -1.92 5.18 -3.60
CA PRO A 115 -1.64 5.53 -4.98
C PRO A 115 -0.13 5.58 -5.26
N ALA A 116 0.72 5.95 -4.29
CA ALA A 116 2.17 5.96 -4.50
C ALA A 116 2.71 4.58 -4.86
N LEU A 117 2.18 3.51 -4.26
CA LEU A 117 2.52 2.12 -4.59
C LEU A 117 2.27 1.78 -6.07
N ILE A 118 1.16 2.27 -6.64
CA ILE A 118 0.75 2.01 -8.04
C ILE A 118 1.81 2.53 -9.02
N SER A 119 2.47 3.64 -8.71
CA SER A 119 3.43 4.31 -9.59
C SER A 119 4.57 3.39 -10.05
N GLY A 120 4.96 2.42 -9.23
CA GLY A 120 6.04 1.48 -9.55
C GLY A 120 5.75 0.60 -10.77
N ALA A 121 4.49 0.31 -11.08
CA ALA A 121 4.14 -0.50 -12.25
C ALA A 121 4.30 0.27 -13.57
N ILE A 122 4.22 1.60 -13.52
CA ILE A 122 4.25 2.51 -14.68
C ILE A 122 5.56 3.29 -14.82
N ALA A 123 6.61 2.87 -14.11
CA ALA A 123 7.93 3.49 -14.14
C ALA A 123 8.49 3.70 -15.57
N ASP A 124 9.36 4.69 -15.72
CA ASP A 124 10.04 5.10 -16.96
C ASP A 124 9.16 5.52 -18.15
N ARG A 125 7.82 5.54 -18.05
CA ARG A 125 6.97 5.85 -19.21
C ARG A 125 5.71 6.68 -18.95
N ALA A 126 5.38 6.95 -17.71
CA ALA A 126 4.23 7.79 -17.37
C ALA A 126 4.56 9.29 -17.47
N LYS A 127 3.65 10.07 -18.04
CA LYS A 127 3.64 11.54 -17.99
C LYS A 127 3.30 12.01 -16.58
N PHE A 128 4.03 12.98 -16.05
CA PHE A 128 3.89 13.41 -14.66
C PHE A 128 2.55 14.09 -14.39
N LEU A 129 2.09 14.95 -15.31
CA LEU A 129 0.79 15.63 -15.19
C LEU A 129 -0.37 14.62 -15.18
N SER A 130 -0.35 13.66 -16.11
CA SER A 130 -1.38 12.63 -16.23
C SER A 130 -1.41 11.72 -15.00
N TRP A 131 -0.24 11.45 -14.41
CA TRP A 131 -0.14 10.78 -13.12
C TRP A 131 -0.82 11.57 -12.00
N GLY A 132 -0.58 12.88 -11.88
CA GLY A 132 -1.24 13.72 -10.88
C GLY A 132 -2.77 13.73 -11.02
N VAL A 133 -3.28 13.84 -12.25
CA VAL A 133 -4.71 13.73 -12.56
C VAL A 133 -5.26 12.35 -12.21
N PHE A 134 -4.53 11.29 -12.57
CA PHE A 134 -4.88 9.92 -12.19
C PHE A 134 -4.99 9.77 -10.67
N VAL A 135 -4.01 10.24 -9.90
CA VAL A 135 -4.04 10.16 -8.43
C VAL A 135 -5.29 10.84 -7.89
N ALA A 136 -5.59 12.07 -8.31
CA ALA A 136 -6.76 12.81 -7.83
C ALA A 136 -8.08 12.08 -8.11
N ILE A 137 -8.25 11.53 -9.32
CA ILE A 137 -9.46 10.80 -9.70
C ILE A 137 -9.53 9.45 -8.97
N TRP A 138 -8.41 8.71 -8.96
CA TRP A 138 -8.35 7.36 -8.44
C TRP A 138 -8.55 7.32 -6.93
N VAL A 139 -7.97 8.24 -6.15
CA VAL A 139 -8.24 8.23 -4.70
C VAL A 139 -9.71 8.53 -4.40
N THR A 140 -10.33 9.42 -5.17
CA THR A 140 -11.73 9.79 -4.97
C THR A 140 -12.70 8.69 -5.37
N LEU A 141 -12.46 8.02 -6.49
CA LEU A 141 -13.36 7.00 -7.02
C LEU A 141 -13.03 5.59 -6.57
N VAL A 142 -11.81 5.32 -6.12
CA VAL A 142 -11.37 3.97 -5.76
C VAL A 142 -10.93 3.90 -4.31
N TYR A 143 -9.94 4.70 -3.90
CA TYR A 143 -9.40 4.57 -2.54
C TYR A 143 -10.42 4.93 -1.45
N PHE A 144 -11.04 6.10 -1.48
CA PHE A 144 -11.98 6.52 -0.43
C PHE A 144 -13.18 5.57 -0.30
N PRO A 145 -13.82 5.10 -1.41
CA PRO A 145 -14.84 4.06 -1.32
C PRO A 145 -14.31 2.74 -0.77
N VAL A 146 -13.17 2.24 -1.22
CA VAL A 146 -12.60 0.98 -0.71
C VAL A 146 -12.24 1.10 0.78
N ALA A 147 -11.66 2.22 1.21
CA ALA A 147 -11.39 2.50 2.60
C ALA A 147 -12.69 2.51 3.42
N HIS A 148 -13.77 3.08 2.90
CA HIS A 148 -15.09 2.98 3.52
C HIS A 148 -15.54 1.52 3.65
N TRP A 149 -15.45 0.72 2.58
CA TRP A 149 -15.90 -0.68 2.60
C TRP A 149 -15.21 -1.51 3.68
N VAL A 150 -13.91 -1.27 3.86
CA VAL A 150 -13.03 -2.10 4.69
C VAL A 150 -12.88 -1.56 6.11
N PHE A 151 -12.72 -0.25 6.28
CA PHE A 151 -12.35 0.37 7.55
C PHE A 151 -13.45 1.19 8.21
N ALA A 152 -14.58 1.47 7.55
CA ALA A 152 -15.72 2.07 8.23
C ALA A 152 -16.47 0.99 9.02
N PHE A 153 -16.16 0.86 10.31
CA PHE A 153 -16.87 -0.01 11.25
C PHE A 153 -18.16 0.65 11.79
N GLY A 154 -18.45 1.88 11.36
CA GLY A 154 -19.71 2.59 11.57
C GLY A 154 -19.65 3.57 12.74
N ASN A 155 -20.76 4.27 13.00
CA ASN A 155 -20.90 5.15 14.16
C ASN A 155 -21.69 4.43 15.24
N LYS A 156 -21.09 4.29 16.42
CA LYS A 156 -21.74 3.63 17.56
C LYS A 156 -22.46 4.65 18.44
N VAL A 157 -23.77 4.52 18.58
CA VAL A 157 -24.60 5.29 19.52
C VAL A 157 -25.41 4.31 20.37
N GLY A 158 -25.07 4.22 21.66
CA GLY A 158 -25.56 3.14 22.52
C GLY A 158 -25.12 1.78 21.99
N ASP A 159 -26.08 0.87 21.80
CA ASP A 159 -25.86 -0.47 21.25
C ASP A 159 -26.05 -0.55 19.72
N THR A 160 -26.37 0.57 19.08
CA THR A 160 -26.63 0.62 17.63
C THR A 160 -25.39 1.10 16.88
N VAL A 161 -25.04 0.40 15.79
CA VAL A 161 -24.00 0.79 14.84
C VAL A 161 -24.63 1.10 13.49
N THR A 162 -24.40 2.29 12.95
CA THR A 162 -24.89 2.73 11.63
C THR A 162 -23.75 3.13 10.71
N GLY A 163 -23.97 3.15 9.39
CA GLY A 163 -22.95 3.59 8.42
C GLY A 163 -21.69 2.71 8.34
N ALA A 164 -21.79 1.43 8.69
CA ALA A 164 -20.70 0.49 8.50
C ALA A 164 -20.53 0.11 7.02
N GLY A 165 -19.28 0.05 6.56
CA GLY A 165 -18.90 -0.34 5.22
C GLY A 165 -19.30 -1.77 4.85
N PHE A 166 -19.37 -2.03 3.56
CA PHE A 166 -19.89 -3.29 3.02
C PHE A 166 -19.09 -4.53 3.47
N LEU A 167 -17.75 -4.46 3.46
CA LEU A 167 -16.88 -5.57 3.85
C LEU A 167 -16.72 -5.67 5.37
N ALA A 168 -16.58 -4.51 6.04
CA ALA A 168 -16.55 -4.40 7.49
C ALA A 168 -17.79 -5.05 8.13
N SER A 169 -19.00 -4.72 7.63
CA SER A 169 -20.26 -5.30 8.11
C SER A 169 -20.44 -6.80 7.83
N ARG A 170 -19.64 -7.38 6.93
CA ARG A 170 -19.64 -8.83 6.63
C ARG A 170 -18.60 -9.61 7.44
N GLY A 171 -17.82 -8.91 8.27
CA GLY A 171 -16.79 -9.50 9.11
C GLY A 171 -15.57 -9.96 8.31
N VAL A 172 -15.26 -9.27 7.20
CA VAL A 172 -13.93 -9.37 6.60
C VAL A 172 -12.93 -8.72 7.55
N GLN A 173 -11.86 -9.45 7.86
CA GLN A 173 -10.79 -8.99 8.75
C GLN A 173 -9.65 -8.43 7.92
N ASP A 174 -9.36 -7.15 8.16
CA ASP A 174 -8.23 -6.46 7.57
C ASP A 174 -7.72 -5.42 8.57
N PHE A 175 -6.68 -5.77 9.33
CA PHE A 175 -6.26 -4.94 10.45
C PHE A 175 -5.64 -3.61 10.03
N ALA A 176 -4.77 -3.63 9.03
CA ALA A 176 -4.01 -2.46 8.59
C ALA A 176 -4.04 -2.25 7.06
N GLY A 177 -4.83 -2.99 6.28
CA GLY A 177 -5.07 -2.68 4.86
C GLY A 177 -4.41 -3.59 3.85
N GLY A 178 -4.39 -4.90 4.10
CA GLY A 178 -4.03 -5.88 3.07
C GLY A 178 -4.93 -5.79 1.85
N THR A 179 -6.24 -5.59 2.06
CA THR A 179 -7.19 -5.32 0.98
C THR A 179 -7.17 -3.85 0.59
N ALA A 180 -7.42 -2.95 1.54
CA ALA A 180 -7.66 -1.52 1.27
C ALA A 180 -6.46 -0.80 0.64
N VAL A 181 -5.23 -1.20 0.99
CA VAL A 181 -3.98 -0.62 0.48
C VAL A 181 -3.33 -1.54 -0.55
N HIS A 182 -2.95 -2.76 -0.17
CA HIS A 182 -2.02 -3.55 -0.99
C HIS A 182 -2.68 -4.25 -2.18
N ILE A 183 -3.78 -4.99 -1.97
CA ILE A 183 -4.55 -5.59 -3.08
C ILE A 183 -5.13 -4.50 -3.96
N ASN A 184 -5.65 -3.43 -3.36
CA ASN A 184 -6.16 -2.28 -4.09
C ASN A 184 -5.09 -1.67 -5.01
N ALA A 185 -3.93 -1.28 -4.47
CA ALA A 185 -2.84 -0.72 -5.28
C ALA A 185 -2.27 -1.75 -6.28
N GLY A 186 -2.13 -3.01 -5.89
CA GLY A 186 -1.58 -4.06 -6.75
C GLY A 186 -2.49 -4.40 -7.93
N ALA A 187 -3.80 -4.40 -7.74
CA ALA A 187 -4.77 -4.60 -8.82
C ALA A 187 -4.81 -3.38 -9.76
N ALA A 188 -4.77 -2.17 -9.20
CA ALA A 188 -4.65 -0.94 -9.98
C ALA A 188 -3.34 -0.89 -10.80
N ALA A 189 -2.23 -1.31 -10.19
CA ALA A 189 -0.94 -1.42 -10.84
C ALA A 189 -0.96 -2.37 -12.04
N LEU A 190 -1.61 -3.53 -11.91
CA LEU A 190 -1.81 -4.45 -13.03
C LEU A 190 -2.62 -3.79 -14.16
N ALA A 191 -3.71 -3.11 -13.83
CA ALA A 191 -4.53 -2.41 -14.82
C ALA A 191 -3.74 -1.33 -15.56
N LEU A 192 -2.97 -0.47 -14.85
CA LEU A 192 -2.15 0.55 -15.50
C LEU A 192 -0.98 -0.02 -16.30
N ALA A 193 -0.37 -1.12 -15.85
CA ALA A 193 0.65 -1.82 -16.64
C ALA A 193 0.11 -2.30 -17.99
N ILE A 194 -1.17 -2.69 -18.04
CA ILE A 194 -1.87 -3.05 -19.28
C ILE A 194 -2.16 -1.80 -20.12
N VAL A 195 -2.71 -0.74 -19.53
CA VAL A 195 -3.06 0.51 -20.25
C VAL A 195 -1.84 1.14 -20.91
N LEU A 196 -0.75 1.34 -20.16
CA LEU A 196 0.46 2.00 -20.68
C LEU A 196 1.32 1.04 -21.51
N GLY A 197 1.10 -0.27 -21.36
CA GLY A 197 1.87 -1.29 -22.05
C GLY A 197 3.34 -1.36 -21.62
N ARG A 198 4.14 -2.07 -22.43
CA ARG A 198 5.53 -2.42 -22.14
C ARG A 198 6.49 -1.28 -22.44
N ARG A 199 7.53 -1.09 -21.61
CA ARG A 199 8.63 -0.17 -21.89
C ARG A 199 9.37 -0.55 -23.16
N ILE A 200 9.93 0.45 -23.85
CA ILE A 200 10.81 0.24 -24.99
C ILE A 200 12.04 -0.53 -24.53
N GLY A 201 12.32 -1.65 -25.20
CA GLY A 201 13.41 -2.56 -24.84
C GLY A 201 13.05 -3.60 -23.79
N TRP A 202 11.79 -3.71 -23.33
CA TRP A 202 11.38 -4.77 -22.41
C TRP A 202 11.70 -6.16 -22.97
N GLN A 203 12.34 -7.02 -22.16
CA GLN A 203 12.94 -8.31 -22.54
C GLN A 203 14.05 -8.27 -23.60
N LYS A 204 14.39 -7.11 -24.16
CA LYS A 204 15.43 -6.96 -25.20
C LYS A 204 16.69 -6.26 -24.68
N SER A 205 16.54 -5.37 -23.71
CA SER A 205 17.61 -4.56 -23.13
C SER A 205 17.62 -4.67 -21.60
N PRO A 206 18.79 -4.77 -20.95
CA PRO A 206 18.86 -4.75 -19.50
C PRO A 206 18.32 -3.44 -18.91
N MET A 207 17.36 -3.54 -17.99
CA MET A 207 16.80 -2.41 -17.24
C MET A 207 17.25 -2.50 -15.78
N ARG A 208 18.55 -2.33 -15.56
CA ARG A 208 19.16 -2.51 -14.22
C ARG A 208 18.87 -1.31 -13.30
N PRO A 209 18.67 -1.55 -11.99
CA PRO A 209 18.65 -0.51 -10.96
C PRO A 209 19.87 0.40 -11.05
N HIS A 210 19.68 1.71 -10.98
CA HIS A 210 20.78 2.66 -10.96
C HIS A 210 21.50 2.71 -9.61
N SER A 211 20.81 2.37 -8.50
CA SER A 211 21.39 2.41 -7.16
C SER A 211 20.74 1.41 -6.20
N LEU A 212 21.37 0.23 -6.04
CA LEU A 212 20.98 -0.74 -5.02
C LEU A 212 21.08 -0.21 -3.57
N PRO A 213 22.06 0.64 -3.20
CA PRO A 213 22.08 1.26 -1.88
C PRO A 213 20.83 2.10 -1.58
N LEU A 214 20.31 2.85 -2.57
CA LEU A 214 19.05 3.60 -2.41
C LEU A 214 17.85 2.67 -2.26
N VAL A 215 17.84 1.53 -2.98
CA VAL A 215 16.82 0.49 -2.80
C VAL A 215 16.83 -0.02 -1.36
N ILE A 216 18.00 -0.38 -0.82
CA ILE A 216 18.12 -0.88 0.57
C ILE A 216 17.68 0.20 1.57
N LEU A 217 18.10 1.45 1.39
CA LEU A 217 17.70 2.56 2.26
C LEU A 217 16.18 2.77 2.23
N GLY A 218 15.58 2.78 1.04
CA GLY A 218 14.13 2.90 0.88
C GLY A 218 13.39 1.75 1.56
N ALA A 219 13.85 0.51 1.37
CA ALA A 219 13.27 -0.66 2.05
C ALA A 219 13.40 -0.59 3.57
N ALA A 220 14.52 -0.10 4.10
CA ALA A 220 14.71 0.10 5.53
C ALA A 220 13.75 1.14 6.11
N LEU A 221 13.54 2.25 5.40
CA LEU A 221 12.56 3.28 5.79
C LEU A 221 11.12 2.77 5.69
N LEU A 222 10.80 1.96 4.68
CA LEU A 222 9.51 1.28 4.58
C LEU A 222 9.28 0.35 5.76
N TRP A 223 10.27 -0.49 6.12
CA TRP A 223 10.18 -1.36 7.30
C TRP A 223 9.98 -0.56 8.58
N PHE A 224 10.80 0.48 8.80
CA PHE A 224 10.68 1.35 9.97
C PHE A 224 9.30 2.03 10.06
N GLY A 225 8.82 2.60 8.96
CA GLY A 225 7.50 3.23 8.90
C GLY A 225 6.35 2.24 9.12
N TRP A 226 6.54 0.98 8.70
CA TRP A 226 5.52 -0.06 8.83
C TRP A 226 5.18 -0.43 10.27
N PHE A 227 6.05 -0.14 11.23
CA PHE A 227 5.71 -0.28 12.65
C PHE A 227 4.55 0.65 13.02
N GLY A 228 4.55 1.89 12.55
CA GLY A 228 3.42 2.80 12.70
C GLY A 228 2.21 2.36 11.88
N PHE A 229 2.42 1.80 10.69
CA PHE A 229 1.34 1.29 9.83
C PHE A 229 0.55 0.16 10.49
N ASN A 230 1.24 -0.89 10.93
CA ASN A 230 0.59 -2.04 11.54
C ASN A 230 0.23 -1.79 13.00
N ALA A 231 1.18 -1.47 13.87
CA ALA A 231 0.89 -1.35 15.29
C ALA A 231 0.07 -0.08 15.65
N GLY A 232 0.15 0.98 14.84
CA GLY A 232 -0.73 2.13 14.96
C GLY A 232 -2.19 1.83 14.64
N SER A 233 -2.46 0.78 13.84
CA SER A 233 -3.84 0.37 13.47
C SER A 233 -4.63 -0.22 14.64
N ALA A 234 -3.98 -0.49 15.79
CA ALA A 234 -4.66 -0.77 17.05
C ALA A 234 -5.40 0.47 17.61
N LEU A 235 -5.03 1.67 17.18
CA LEU A 235 -5.54 2.96 17.68
C LEU A 235 -5.36 3.16 19.21
N ALA A 236 -4.50 2.34 19.81
CA ALA A 236 -4.19 2.32 21.24
C ALA A 236 -2.74 1.86 21.46
N ALA A 237 -2.16 2.22 22.62
CA ALA A 237 -0.87 1.78 23.09
C ALA A 237 -1.06 0.59 24.05
N ASP A 238 -1.35 -0.59 23.50
CA ASP A 238 -1.76 -1.77 24.27
C ASP A 238 -1.11 -3.09 23.79
N GLY A 239 -1.60 -4.22 24.32
CA GLY A 239 -1.12 -5.54 23.96
C GLY A 239 -1.39 -5.92 22.49
N ILE A 240 -2.43 -5.37 21.86
CA ILE A 240 -2.73 -5.62 20.45
C ILE A 240 -1.76 -4.84 19.56
N ALA A 241 -1.43 -3.60 19.92
CA ALA A 241 -0.36 -2.85 19.26
C ALA A 241 0.99 -3.58 19.37
N ALA A 242 1.35 -4.08 20.56
CA ALA A 242 2.57 -4.84 20.78
C ALA A 242 2.62 -6.14 19.94
N LEU A 243 1.50 -6.85 19.85
CA LEU A 243 1.35 -8.03 19.00
C LEU A 243 1.55 -7.69 17.51
N ALA A 244 0.87 -6.65 17.02
CA ALA A 244 1.02 -6.20 15.64
C ALA A 244 2.47 -5.81 15.33
N PHE A 245 3.16 -5.17 16.28
CA PHE A 245 4.56 -4.79 16.16
C PHE A 245 5.47 -6.02 16.00
N ILE A 246 5.38 -6.99 16.91
CA ILE A 246 6.24 -8.19 16.85
C ILE A 246 5.94 -9.02 15.60
N ASN A 247 4.67 -9.17 15.23
CA ASN A 247 4.26 -9.89 14.02
C ASN A 247 4.82 -9.22 12.76
N THR A 248 4.81 -7.89 12.71
CA THR A 248 5.42 -7.12 11.61
C THR A 248 6.91 -7.42 11.48
N GLN A 249 7.65 -7.43 12.60
CA GLN A 249 9.08 -7.73 12.58
C GLN A 249 9.38 -9.15 12.08
N VAL A 250 8.71 -10.16 12.66
CA VAL A 250 9.08 -11.56 12.42
C VAL A 250 8.57 -12.08 11.08
N ALA A 251 7.44 -11.59 10.57
CA ALA A 251 6.98 -11.92 9.22
C ALA A 251 7.90 -11.34 8.15
N THR A 252 8.36 -10.11 8.34
CA THR A 252 9.32 -9.44 7.44
C THR A 252 10.64 -10.20 7.37
N ALA A 253 11.18 -10.62 8.53
CA ALA A 253 12.37 -11.45 8.59
C ALA A 253 12.16 -12.80 7.88
N GLY A 254 11.02 -13.46 8.11
CA GLY A 254 10.67 -14.73 7.45
C GLY A 254 10.58 -14.58 5.92
N ALA A 255 9.96 -13.50 5.43
CA ALA A 255 9.81 -13.26 4.00
C ALA A 255 11.12 -12.90 3.30
N LEU A 256 11.97 -12.12 3.94
CA LEU A 256 13.33 -11.87 3.46
C LEU A 256 14.06 -13.21 3.26
N ILE A 257 14.04 -14.08 4.28
CA ILE A 257 14.65 -15.42 4.20
C ILE A 257 14.02 -16.23 3.07
N GLY A 258 12.69 -16.30 2.99
CA GLY A 258 11.97 -17.05 1.97
C GLY A 258 12.34 -16.62 0.55
N TRP A 259 12.41 -15.30 0.33
CA TRP A 259 12.77 -14.74 -0.97
C TRP A 259 14.21 -15.07 -1.36
N ILE A 260 15.18 -14.79 -0.49
CA ILE A 260 16.59 -15.01 -0.82
C ILE A 260 16.93 -16.49 -0.96
N LEU A 261 16.21 -17.39 -0.28
CA LEU A 261 16.32 -18.83 -0.50
C LEU A 261 15.82 -19.24 -1.89
N VAL A 262 14.69 -18.69 -2.34
CA VAL A 262 14.19 -18.93 -3.71
C VAL A 262 15.21 -18.44 -4.74
N GLU A 263 15.78 -17.24 -4.58
CA GLU A 263 16.83 -16.74 -5.49
C GLU A 263 18.10 -17.59 -5.43
N LYS A 264 18.50 -18.05 -4.24
CA LYS A 264 19.66 -18.93 -4.11
C LYS A 264 19.49 -20.22 -4.88
N ILE A 265 18.29 -20.81 -4.83
CA ILE A 265 17.97 -22.06 -5.54
C ILE A 265 17.83 -21.81 -7.05
N ARG A 266 17.13 -20.74 -7.45
CA ARG A 266 16.83 -20.43 -8.86
C ARG A 266 18.04 -19.86 -9.62
N ASP A 267 18.76 -18.93 -8.99
CA ASP A 267 19.76 -18.05 -9.62
C ASP A 267 21.18 -18.26 -9.05
N GLY A 268 21.33 -19.11 -8.03
CA GLY A 268 22.62 -19.48 -7.43
C GLY A 268 23.19 -18.45 -6.44
N HIS A 269 22.55 -17.29 -6.26
CA HIS A 269 23.06 -16.17 -5.47
C HIS A 269 21.99 -15.54 -4.58
N PHE A 270 22.42 -14.95 -3.47
CA PHE A 270 21.58 -14.08 -2.66
C PHE A 270 21.73 -12.64 -3.18
N SER A 271 20.64 -11.98 -3.56
CA SER A 271 20.70 -10.61 -4.07
C SER A 271 20.20 -9.60 -3.03
N SER A 272 20.78 -8.40 -3.02
CA SER A 272 20.32 -7.31 -2.16
C SER A 272 18.94 -6.78 -2.58
N LEU A 273 18.66 -6.79 -3.88
CA LEU A 273 17.35 -6.43 -4.42
C LEU A 273 16.28 -7.42 -3.94
N GLY A 274 16.56 -8.72 -4.02
CA GLY A 274 15.68 -9.77 -3.52
C GLY A 274 15.47 -9.71 -2.02
N ALA A 275 16.52 -9.43 -1.24
CA ALA A 275 16.38 -9.22 0.21
C ALA A 275 15.45 -8.03 0.52
N ALA A 276 15.60 -6.91 -0.20
CA ALA A 276 14.76 -5.72 -0.04
C ALA A 276 13.31 -5.97 -0.48
N SER A 277 13.08 -6.59 -1.64
CA SER A 277 11.74 -6.96 -2.13
C SER A 277 11.07 -8.02 -1.24
N GLY A 278 11.84 -8.99 -0.72
CA GLY A 278 11.38 -9.99 0.23
C GLY A 278 10.92 -9.40 1.55
N ALA A 279 11.66 -8.42 2.08
CA ALA A 279 11.22 -7.67 3.25
C ALA A 279 9.86 -6.98 2.99
N VAL A 280 9.73 -6.25 1.88
CA VAL A 280 8.46 -5.58 1.52
C VAL A 280 7.33 -6.60 1.33
N ALA A 281 7.58 -7.76 0.71
CA ALA A 281 6.58 -8.82 0.57
C ALA A 281 6.07 -9.36 1.92
N GLY A 282 6.95 -9.51 2.91
CA GLY A 282 6.56 -9.93 4.26
C GLY A 282 5.74 -8.87 4.99
N LEU A 283 6.17 -7.60 4.87
CA LEU A 283 5.44 -6.46 5.41
C LEU A 283 4.02 -6.38 4.83
N VAL A 284 3.88 -6.51 3.51
CA VAL A 284 2.58 -6.57 2.82
C VAL A 284 1.72 -7.74 3.32
N ALA A 285 2.29 -8.94 3.38
CA ALA A 285 1.53 -10.14 3.71
C ALA A 285 1.05 -10.16 5.16
N ILE A 286 1.81 -9.58 6.09
CA ILE A 286 1.38 -9.53 7.49
C ILE A 286 0.42 -8.37 7.78
N THR A 287 0.40 -7.31 6.98
CA THR A 287 -0.50 -6.15 7.16
C THR A 287 -1.94 -6.50 7.56
N PRO A 288 -2.69 -7.33 6.81
CA PRO A 288 -4.09 -7.60 7.18
C PRO A 288 -4.19 -8.47 8.45
N ALA A 289 -3.16 -9.27 8.76
CA ALA A 289 -3.19 -10.36 9.72
C ALA A 289 -2.45 -10.05 11.03
N CYS A 290 -1.70 -8.95 11.12
CA CYS A 290 -0.71 -8.71 12.15
C CYS A 290 -1.28 -8.66 13.58
N ALA A 291 -2.58 -8.42 13.75
CA ALA A 291 -3.26 -8.47 15.05
C ALA A 291 -4.27 -9.62 15.19
N PHE A 292 -4.29 -10.57 14.27
CA PHE A 292 -5.21 -11.72 14.30
C PHE A 292 -4.50 -13.08 14.40
N VAL A 293 -3.17 -13.10 14.30
CA VAL A 293 -2.38 -14.33 14.29
C VAL A 293 -1.31 -14.32 15.38
N ALA A 294 -0.90 -15.51 15.84
CA ALA A 294 0.21 -15.64 16.78
C ALA A 294 1.58 -15.37 16.11
N PRO A 295 2.62 -14.97 16.86
CA PRO A 295 3.94 -14.66 16.29
C PRO A 295 4.60 -15.77 15.48
N TRP A 296 4.44 -17.03 15.89
CA TRP A 296 4.96 -18.15 15.12
C TRP A 296 4.28 -18.27 13.74
N ALA A 297 2.98 -17.97 13.66
CA ALA A 297 2.23 -18.01 12.41
C ALA A 297 2.63 -16.84 11.51
N ALA A 298 2.93 -15.67 12.08
CA ALA A 298 3.48 -14.53 11.33
C ALA A 298 4.80 -14.88 10.61
N VAL A 299 5.70 -15.63 11.26
CA VAL A 299 6.93 -16.15 10.62
C VAL A 299 6.61 -17.03 9.42
N VAL A 300 5.66 -17.97 9.58
CA VAL A 300 5.26 -18.90 8.52
C VAL A 300 4.61 -18.15 7.34
N ILE A 301 3.71 -17.22 7.62
CA ILE A 301 3.09 -16.35 6.60
C ILE A 301 4.16 -15.58 5.85
N GLY A 302 5.11 -14.97 6.57
CA GLY A 302 6.25 -14.28 6.00
C GLY A 302 7.05 -15.17 5.05
N LEU A 303 7.51 -16.33 5.52
CA LEU A 303 8.30 -17.27 4.72
C LEU A 303 7.60 -17.68 3.43
N ILE A 304 6.31 -18.02 3.52
CA ILE A 304 5.47 -18.40 2.37
C ILE A 304 5.31 -17.22 1.41
N ALA A 305 5.01 -16.02 1.93
CA ALA A 305 4.83 -14.82 1.12
C ALA A 305 6.13 -14.45 0.38
N GLY A 306 7.27 -14.43 1.06
CA GLY A 306 8.56 -14.16 0.44
C GLY A 306 8.88 -15.12 -0.70
N ALA A 307 8.68 -16.42 -0.48
CA ALA A 307 8.93 -17.43 -1.50
C ALA A 307 7.96 -17.33 -2.70
N ILE A 308 6.66 -17.18 -2.45
CA ILE A 308 5.66 -17.10 -3.52
C ILE A 308 5.80 -15.79 -4.30
N CYS A 309 6.02 -14.65 -3.64
CA CYS A 309 6.22 -13.38 -4.31
C CYS A 309 7.48 -13.40 -5.20
N ALA A 310 8.59 -14.00 -4.74
CA ALA A 310 9.81 -14.18 -5.53
C ALA A 310 9.59 -14.99 -6.83
N LEU A 311 8.63 -15.92 -6.82
CA LEU A 311 8.22 -16.67 -8.02
C LEU A 311 7.21 -15.86 -8.86
N ALA A 312 6.29 -15.15 -8.21
CA ALA A 312 5.23 -14.41 -8.86
C ALA A 312 5.73 -13.23 -9.71
N VAL A 313 6.81 -12.56 -9.30
CA VAL A 313 7.43 -11.48 -10.09
C VAL A 313 7.87 -11.95 -11.49
N GLY A 314 8.20 -13.23 -11.65
CA GLY A 314 8.54 -13.83 -12.95
C GLY A 314 7.33 -14.02 -13.87
N LEU A 315 6.10 -14.05 -13.35
CA LEU A 315 4.89 -14.33 -14.13
C LEU A 315 4.58 -13.23 -15.15
N LYS A 316 5.04 -12.00 -14.92
CA LYS A 316 4.87 -10.89 -15.86
C LYS A 316 5.48 -11.18 -17.24
N TYR A 317 6.56 -11.96 -17.30
CA TYR A 317 7.18 -12.41 -18.55
C TYR A 317 6.36 -13.47 -19.27
N ARG A 318 5.67 -14.34 -18.53
CA ARG A 318 4.79 -15.37 -19.08
C ARG A 318 3.49 -14.78 -19.61
N PHE A 319 2.91 -13.82 -18.89
CA PHE A 319 1.65 -13.17 -19.26
C PHE A 319 1.83 -11.95 -20.16
N GLY A 320 3.06 -11.47 -20.34
CA GLY A 320 3.37 -10.43 -21.31
C GLY A 320 2.97 -9.01 -20.90
N PHE A 321 3.06 -8.66 -19.62
CA PHE A 321 2.86 -7.30 -19.13
C PHE A 321 4.12 -6.78 -18.42
N ASP A 322 4.37 -5.48 -18.49
CA ASP A 322 5.56 -4.85 -17.89
C ASP A 322 5.20 -4.17 -16.57
N ASP A 323 4.96 -4.97 -15.54
CA ASP A 323 4.96 -4.49 -14.16
C ASP A 323 6.41 -4.16 -13.77
N SER A 324 6.71 -2.86 -13.78
CA SER A 324 8.10 -2.41 -13.92
C SER A 324 8.96 -2.64 -12.70
N LEU A 325 8.38 -2.41 -11.51
CA LEU A 325 9.03 -2.55 -10.21
C LEU A 325 8.33 -3.61 -9.34
N ASP A 326 7.68 -4.58 -9.98
CA ASP A 326 7.11 -5.77 -9.34
C ASP A 326 5.98 -5.49 -8.34
N VAL A 327 5.20 -4.44 -8.55
CA VAL A 327 4.09 -4.04 -7.67
C VAL A 327 3.02 -5.12 -7.59
N VAL A 328 2.72 -5.79 -8.71
CA VAL A 328 1.74 -6.89 -8.75
C VAL A 328 2.28 -8.09 -7.98
N GLY A 329 3.53 -8.48 -8.24
CA GLY A 329 4.15 -9.63 -7.59
C GLY A 329 4.36 -9.44 -6.08
N VAL A 330 4.56 -8.21 -5.61
CA VAL A 330 4.80 -7.91 -4.19
C VAL A 330 3.49 -7.52 -3.48
N HIS A 331 2.75 -6.52 -3.97
CA HIS A 331 1.57 -5.99 -3.28
C HIS A 331 0.30 -6.78 -3.55
N LEU A 332 -0.01 -7.12 -4.81
CA LEU A 332 -1.22 -7.90 -5.10
C LEU A 332 -1.08 -9.31 -4.55
N VAL A 333 -0.03 -10.03 -4.92
CA VAL A 333 0.17 -11.43 -4.50
C VAL A 333 0.43 -11.52 -3.00
N GLY A 334 1.30 -10.67 -2.45
CA GLY A 334 1.53 -10.64 -1.00
C GLY A 334 0.27 -10.32 -0.22
N GLY A 335 -0.53 -9.35 -0.68
CA GLY A 335 -1.80 -8.97 -0.05
C GLY A 335 -2.82 -10.11 -0.09
N VAL A 336 -2.93 -10.81 -1.23
CA VAL A 336 -3.78 -12.01 -1.35
C VAL A 336 -3.37 -13.09 -0.36
N ILE A 337 -2.07 -13.41 -0.28
CA ILE A 337 -1.54 -14.41 0.67
C ILE A 337 -1.88 -14.01 2.10
N GLY A 338 -1.58 -12.76 2.48
CA GLY A 338 -1.85 -12.23 3.80
C GLY A 338 -3.31 -12.28 4.20
N SER A 339 -4.19 -11.75 3.36
CA SER A 339 -5.63 -11.68 3.63
C SER A 339 -6.25 -13.06 3.72
N LEU A 340 -5.85 -14.00 2.87
CA LEU A 340 -6.33 -15.39 2.94
C LEU A 340 -5.74 -16.16 4.12
N ALA A 341 -4.49 -15.88 4.52
CA ALA A 341 -3.85 -16.52 5.65
C ALA A 341 -4.62 -16.34 6.97
N ILE A 342 -5.36 -15.23 7.13
CA ILE A 342 -6.27 -15.03 8.27
C ILE A 342 -7.32 -16.14 8.36
N GLY A 343 -7.84 -16.61 7.22
CA GLY A 343 -8.79 -17.73 7.17
C GLY A 343 -8.23 -19.05 7.71
N PHE A 344 -6.90 -19.20 7.77
CA PHE A 344 -6.22 -20.38 8.28
C PHE A 344 -5.70 -20.17 9.71
N PHE A 345 -4.99 -19.05 9.93
CA PHE A 345 -4.22 -18.76 11.14
C PHE A 345 -4.88 -17.76 12.10
N GLY A 346 -6.01 -17.16 11.73
CA GLY A 346 -6.75 -16.25 12.60
C GLY A 346 -7.18 -16.94 13.89
N SER A 347 -7.08 -16.24 15.02
CA SER A 347 -7.43 -16.80 16.33
C SER A 347 -8.11 -15.76 17.21
N SER A 348 -9.30 -16.07 17.70
CA SER A 348 -10.01 -15.20 18.65
C SER A 348 -9.35 -15.18 20.04
N ALA A 349 -8.51 -16.18 20.34
CA ALA A 349 -7.68 -16.19 21.54
C ALA A 349 -6.53 -15.17 21.48
N VAL A 350 -6.10 -14.80 20.27
CA VAL A 350 -5.07 -13.78 20.04
C VAL A 350 -5.69 -12.38 20.09
N ASN A 351 -6.86 -12.21 19.48
CA ASN A 351 -7.61 -10.96 19.52
C ASN A 351 -9.10 -11.26 19.44
N SER A 352 -9.86 -10.82 20.45
CA SER A 352 -11.30 -11.10 20.57
C SER A 352 -12.15 -10.46 19.47
N LEU A 353 -11.63 -9.47 18.74
CA LEU A 353 -12.27 -8.92 17.53
C LEU A 353 -12.13 -9.86 16.32
N GLY A 354 -11.16 -10.77 16.37
CA GLY A 354 -10.91 -11.78 15.35
C GLY A 354 -11.83 -12.99 15.46
N ALA A 355 -11.64 -13.93 14.55
CA ALA A 355 -12.36 -15.19 14.51
C ALA A 355 -11.36 -16.34 14.30
N ASN A 356 -11.74 -17.54 14.74
CA ASN A 356 -10.89 -18.71 14.52
C ASN A 356 -10.88 -19.10 13.04
N GLY A 357 -9.68 -19.28 12.51
CA GLY A 357 -9.44 -19.88 11.21
C GLY A 357 -9.51 -21.42 11.25
N ILE A 358 -9.24 -22.03 10.11
CA ILE A 358 -9.33 -23.48 9.92
C ILE A 358 -8.46 -24.25 10.94
N PHE A 359 -7.24 -23.78 11.23
CA PHE A 359 -6.33 -24.48 12.15
C PHE A 359 -6.74 -24.37 13.63
N TYR A 360 -7.69 -23.50 13.95
CA TYR A 360 -8.26 -23.34 15.29
C TYR A 360 -9.71 -23.82 15.37
N GLY A 361 -10.17 -24.64 14.40
CA GLY A 361 -11.49 -25.25 14.41
C GLY A 361 -12.64 -24.34 13.97
N GLY A 362 -12.35 -23.17 13.39
CA GLY A 362 -13.39 -22.22 12.96
C GLY A 362 -14.08 -22.54 11.62
N GLY A 363 -13.75 -23.67 10.99
CA GLY A 363 -14.29 -24.06 9.69
C GLY A 363 -13.84 -23.15 8.54
N THR A 364 -14.57 -23.17 7.43
CA THR A 364 -14.21 -22.41 6.20
C THR A 364 -14.85 -21.02 6.11
N THR A 365 -15.70 -20.65 7.08
CA THR A 365 -16.47 -19.40 7.03
C THR A 365 -15.58 -18.16 6.99
N LEU A 366 -14.55 -18.09 7.85
CA LEU A 366 -13.62 -16.95 7.85
C LEU A 366 -12.85 -16.87 6.53
N LEU A 367 -12.34 -18.00 6.03
CA LEU A 367 -11.66 -18.05 4.73
C LEU A 367 -12.57 -17.57 3.59
N GLY A 368 -13.84 -17.96 3.57
CA GLY A 368 -14.82 -17.50 2.58
C GLY A 368 -15.04 -15.98 2.63
N LYS A 369 -15.12 -15.39 3.84
CA LYS A 369 -15.21 -13.93 4.02
C LYS A 369 -13.95 -13.21 3.50
N GLN A 370 -12.77 -13.72 3.84
CA GLN A 370 -11.51 -13.16 3.35
C GLN A 370 -11.43 -13.24 1.82
N ALA A 371 -11.79 -14.38 1.23
CA ALA A 371 -11.81 -14.55 -0.23
C ALA A 371 -12.78 -13.58 -0.92
N LEU A 372 -13.95 -13.34 -0.32
CA LEU A 372 -14.89 -12.32 -0.80
C LEU A 372 -14.25 -10.93 -0.81
N GLY A 373 -13.64 -10.51 0.30
CA GLY A 373 -12.97 -9.20 0.40
C GLY A 373 -11.84 -9.03 -0.61
N VAL A 374 -10.97 -10.04 -0.73
CA VAL A 374 -9.87 -10.09 -1.70
C VAL A 374 -10.41 -9.95 -3.13
N GLY A 375 -11.36 -10.81 -3.52
CA GLY A 375 -11.90 -10.82 -4.88
C GLY A 375 -12.63 -9.53 -5.23
N MET A 376 -13.42 -9.00 -4.30
CA MET A 376 -14.19 -7.78 -4.51
C MET A 376 -13.31 -6.54 -4.68
N VAL A 377 -12.34 -6.33 -3.78
CA VAL A 377 -11.43 -5.18 -3.87
C VAL A 377 -10.52 -5.29 -5.10
N ALA A 378 -9.97 -6.48 -5.38
CA ALA A 378 -9.13 -6.70 -6.56
C ALA A 378 -9.90 -6.43 -7.85
N ALA A 379 -11.12 -6.98 -8.00
CA ALA A 379 -11.92 -6.80 -9.19
C ALA A 379 -12.34 -5.34 -9.38
N TYR A 380 -12.85 -4.69 -8.33
CA TYR A 380 -13.27 -3.29 -8.39
C TYR A 380 -12.10 -2.37 -8.75
N SER A 381 -10.98 -2.51 -8.04
CA SER A 381 -9.81 -1.66 -8.27
C SER A 381 -9.23 -1.87 -9.66
N PHE A 382 -9.10 -3.12 -10.12
CA PHE A 382 -8.64 -3.42 -11.47
C PHE A 382 -9.54 -2.78 -12.54
N ILE A 383 -10.86 -2.99 -12.46
CA ILE A 383 -11.82 -2.50 -13.46
C ILE A 383 -11.89 -0.97 -13.45
N ALA A 384 -12.04 -0.35 -12.28
CA ALA A 384 -12.11 1.11 -12.17
C ALA A 384 -10.82 1.76 -12.66
N THR A 385 -9.66 1.20 -12.29
CA THR A 385 -8.36 1.70 -12.76
C THR A 385 -8.18 1.55 -14.26
N LEU A 386 -8.63 0.43 -14.84
CA LEU A 386 -8.58 0.21 -16.29
C LEU A 386 -9.39 1.30 -17.01
N ILE A 387 -10.59 1.61 -16.52
CA ILE A 387 -11.45 2.66 -17.08
C ILE A 387 -10.77 4.04 -16.94
N ILE A 388 -10.35 4.41 -15.73
CA ILE A 388 -9.74 5.72 -15.45
C ILE A 388 -8.47 5.90 -16.29
N GLY A 389 -7.57 4.91 -16.25
CA GLY A 389 -6.32 4.93 -17.00
C GLY A 389 -6.55 5.03 -18.50
N PHE A 390 -7.49 4.26 -19.04
CA PHE A 390 -7.84 4.31 -20.46
C PHE A 390 -8.41 5.68 -20.86
N LEU A 391 -9.31 6.26 -20.05
CA LEU A 391 -9.87 7.59 -20.33
C LEU A 391 -8.78 8.67 -20.32
N ILE A 392 -7.85 8.64 -19.35
CA ILE A 392 -6.72 9.57 -19.31
C ILE A 392 -5.83 9.39 -20.54
N GLU A 393 -5.49 8.14 -20.91
CA GLU A 393 -4.69 7.83 -22.09
C GLU A 393 -5.35 8.33 -23.38
N LYS A 394 -6.68 8.27 -23.49
CA LYS A 394 -7.41 8.73 -24.69
C LYS A 394 -7.69 10.22 -24.75
N THR A 395 -7.60 10.94 -23.65
CA THR A 395 -7.92 12.37 -23.59
C THR A 395 -6.65 13.23 -23.58
N ILE A 396 -5.83 13.12 -22.55
CA ILE A 396 -4.60 13.92 -22.37
C ILE A 396 -3.32 13.11 -22.65
N GLY A 397 -3.45 11.79 -22.81
CA GLY A 397 -2.35 10.84 -22.95
C GLY A 397 -1.67 10.60 -21.61
N PHE A 398 -1.45 9.33 -21.26
CA PHE A 398 -0.81 8.90 -20.02
C PHE A 398 0.65 8.52 -20.26
N ARG A 399 0.95 7.85 -21.39
CA ARG A 399 2.33 7.51 -21.74
C ARG A 399 3.07 8.70 -22.38
N VAL A 400 4.36 8.85 -22.05
CA VAL A 400 5.25 9.78 -22.78
C VAL A 400 5.51 9.27 -24.20
N SER A 401 5.96 10.14 -25.11
CA SER A 401 6.34 9.72 -26.46
C SER A 401 7.59 8.84 -26.46
N SER A 402 7.77 8.04 -27.52
CA SER A 402 8.93 7.14 -27.66
C SER A 402 10.27 7.86 -27.52
N ASP A 403 10.39 9.06 -28.09
CA ASP A 403 11.61 9.87 -28.01
C ASP A 403 11.91 10.31 -26.58
N LYS A 404 10.88 10.68 -25.81
CA LYS A 404 11.01 11.03 -24.39
C LYS A 404 11.38 9.82 -23.52
N GLU A 405 10.77 8.66 -23.78
CA GLU A 405 11.08 7.42 -23.07
C GLU A 405 12.54 6.96 -23.31
N LEU A 406 13.02 7.12 -24.54
CA LEU A 406 14.41 6.84 -24.91
C LEU A 406 15.38 7.92 -24.40
N GLY A 407 15.01 9.20 -24.48
CA GLY A 407 15.83 10.34 -24.05
C GLY A 407 15.99 10.46 -22.54
N GLY A 408 15.02 9.97 -21.76
CA GLY A 408 15.01 10.10 -20.30
C GLY A 408 13.83 10.94 -19.83
N VAL A 409 13.02 10.34 -18.95
CA VAL A 409 11.77 10.96 -18.49
C VAL A 409 12.05 12.16 -17.59
N ASP A 410 13.15 12.15 -16.82
CA ASP A 410 13.51 13.24 -15.91
C ASP A 410 13.68 14.56 -16.68
N LEU A 411 14.52 14.55 -17.73
CA LEU A 411 14.73 15.72 -18.59
C LEU A 411 13.44 16.18 -19.25
N SER A 412 12.61 15.25 -19.72
CA SER A 412 11.42 15.59 -20.50
C SER A 412 10.22 16.10 -19.69
N GLU A 413 10.13 15.70 -18.41
CA GLU A 413 8.99 16.03 -17.54
C GLU A 413 9.36 17.02 -16.44
N HIS A 414 10.65 17.11 -16.05
CA HIS A 414 11.12 17.96 -14.95
C HIS A 414 12.21 18.95 -15.36
N ALA A 415 12.72 18.88 -16.60
CA ALA A 415 13.85 19.71 -17.06
C ALA A 415 15.12 19.58 -16.18
N GLU A 416 15.24 18.45 -15.48
CA GLU A 416 16.32 18.16 -14.53
C GLU A 416 16.92 16.78 -14.81
N SER A 417 18.11 16.53 -14.25
CA SER A 417 18.74 15.21 -14.22
C SER A 417 19.09 14.83 -12.80
N ALA A 418 18.80 13.58 -12.40
CA ALA A 418 19.14 13.09 -11.06
C ALA A 418 20.63 13.19 -10.73
N TYR A 419 21.48 13.07 -11.76
CA TYR A 419 22.93 13.09 -11.64
C TYR A 419 23.53 13.97 -12.71
N GLU A 420 24.30 14.96 -12.27
CA GLU A 420 25.29 15.58 -13.15
C GLU A 420 26.48 14.64 -13.23
N MET A 421 26.47 13.74 -14.23
CA MET A 421 27.66 12.95 -14.55
C MET A 421 28.66 13.85 -15.28
N GLY A 422 29.32 14.72 -14.51
CA GLY A 422 30.40 15.58 -14.99
C GLY A 422 31.62 14.75 -15.35
N GLY A 423 32.06 14.87 -16.61
CA GLY A 423 33.38 14.42 -17.00
C GLY A 423 34.43 15.09 -16.10
N ILE A 424 35.28 14.28 -15.49
CA ILE A 424 36.59 14.74 -15.01
C ILE A 424 37.34 15.17 -16.27
N LEU A 425 37.18 16.41 -16.70
CA LEU A 425 38.10 17.03 -17.64
C LEU A 425 39.44 17.10 -16.91
N LYS A 426 40.34 16.25 -17.40
CA LYS A 426 41.76 16.22 -17.07
C LYS A 426 42.32 17.64 -16.98
N GLY A 427 43.12 17.87 -15.95
CA GLY A 427 44.03 19.01 -15.92
C GLY A 427 44.93 19.05 -17.17
N GLY A 428 45.34 20.27 -17.54
CA GLY A 428 46.28 20.61 -18.61
C GLY A 428 45.62 21.54 -19.63
N ARG A 429 45.94 22.82 -19.74
CA ARG A 429 47.13 23.60 -19.32
C ARG A 429 46.74 24.93 -18.72
#